data_AF-Q7WZP0-F1
#
_entry.id   AF-Q7WZP0-F1
#
_cell.length_a   1.000
_cell.length_b   1.000
_cell.length_c   1.000
_cell.angle_alpha   90.00
_cell.angle_beta   90.00
_cell.angle_gamma   90.00
#
_symmetry.space_group_name_H-M   'P 1'
#
loop_
_entity.id
_entity.type
_entity.pdbx_description
1 polymer ?
#
loop_
_entity_poly.entity_id
_entity_poly.type
_entity_poly.pdbx_seq_one_letter_code
_entity_poly.pdbx_strand_id
1 'polypeptide(L)'
;MTLRHTSRQQGSTLLISLVILLMITLLAVSNMREVSLESRITGNLIEQKRLRNAGEAGLREGERRFFNTIKPPEVGSGCADSNVKRPCILNLSALSVPRDDVHNNPVAALNGKTDNANSRVWMPYRGSDLNNPTQIDKDRAVTWQTITVPAGEQNNEAENPEYGNMMRGVGTFYYETNSRALNKAGGETVLQAVHARLYTN
;
A
#
# COMPACT_ATOMS: atom_id res chain seq x y z
N MET A 1 -57.20 -19.32 -73.38
CA MET A 1 -57.31 -20.04 -72.10
C MET A 1 -55.92 -20.16 -71.50
N THR A 2 -55.57 -19.33 -70.51
CA THR A 2 -54.26 -19.39 -69.84
C THR A 2 -54.48 -19.16 -68.35
N LEU A 3 -54.25 -20.20 -67.56
CA LEU A 3 -54.41 -20.24 -66.10
C LEU A 3 -53.36 -19.34 -65.42
N ARG A 4 -53.82 -18.33 -64.67
CA ARG A 4 -52.97 -17.57 -63.73
C ARG A 4 -52.99 -18.26 -62.38
N HIS A 5 -51.88 -18.93 -62.03
CA HIS A 5 -51.64 -19.41 -60.68
C HIS A 5 -50.99 -18.28 -59.86
N THR A 6 -51.75 -17.61 -59.01
CA THR A 6 -51.20 -16.64 -58.05
C THR A 6 -50.72 -17.39 -56.82
N SER A 7 -49.42 -17.62 -56.74
CA SER A 7 -48.78 -18.13 -55.52
C SER A 7 -48.92 -17.07 -54.43
N ARG A 8 -49.83 -17.31 -53.49
CA ARG A 8 -50.09 -16.48 -52.32
C ARG A 8 -49.08 -16.84 -51.22
N GLN A 9 -47.82 -16.49 -51.40
CA GLN A 9 -46.81 -16.55 -50.33
C GLN A 9 -46.64 -15.18 -49.70
N GLN A 10 -47.48 -14.87 -48.71
CA GLN A 10 -47.31 -13.71 -47.85
C GLN A 10 -47.69 -14.12 -46.42
N GLY A 11 -46.68 -14.40 -45.60
CA GLY A 11 -46.84 -14.76 -44.19
C GLY A 11 -45.52 -15.08 -43.48
N SER A 12 -44.51 -15.59 -44.20
CA SER A 12 -43.25 -16.05 -43.58
C SER A 12 -42.19 -14.96 -43.34
N THR A 13 -42.29 -13.80 -44.01
CA THR A 13 -41.28 -12.73 -43.91
C THR A 13 -41.23 -12.09 -42.53
N LEU A 14 -42.37 -11.93 -41.86
CA LEU A 14 -42.47 -11.41 -40.49
C LEU A 14 -41.82 -12.34 -39.48
N LEU A 15 -41.95 -13.65 -39.67
CA LEU A 15 -41.40 -14.65 -38.77
C LEU A 15 -39.88 -14.69 -38.89
N ILE A 16 -39.37 -14.68 -40.13
CA ILE A 16 -37.93 -14.63 -40.40
C ILE A 16 -37.32 -13.33 -39.86
N SER A 17 -37.96 -12.18 -40.07
CA SER A 17 -37.46 -10.90 -39.55
C SER A 17 -37.42 -10.89 -38.02
N LEU A 18 -38.42 -11.48 -37.34
CA LEU A 18 -38.45 -11.57 -35.89
C LEU A 18 -37.35 -12.51 -35.34
N VAL A 19 -37.09 -13.63 -36.00
CA VAL A 19 -36.00 -14.54 -35.63
C VAL A 19 -34.64 -13.86 -35.82
N ILE A 20 -34.42 -13.17 -36.95
CA ILE A 20 -33.17 -12.45 -37.19
C ILE A 20 -33.00 -11.30 -36.18
N LEU A 21 -34.07 -10.54 -35.89
CA LEU A 21 -34.06 -9.49 -34.88
C LEU A 21 -33.73 -10.05 -33.49
N LEU A 22 -34.30 -11.21 -33.13
CA LEU A 22 -33.99 -11.91 -31.89
C LEU A 22 -32.50 -12.32 -31.83
N MET A 23 -31.96 -12.88 -32.91
CA MET A 23 -30.55 -13.29 -32.95
C MET A 23 -29.60 -12.10 -32.78
N ILE A 24 -29.89 -10.98 -33.47
CA ILE A 24 -29.08 -9.75 -33.36
C ILE A 24 -29.16 -9.19 -31.93
N THR A 25 -30.34 -9.18 -31.31
CA THR A 25 -30.49 -8.67 -29.94
C THR A 25 -29.75 -9.53 -28.92
N LEU A 26 -29.77 -10.86 -29.05
CA LEU A 26 -29.01 -11.76 -28.16
C LEU A 26 -27.50 -11.56 -28.29
N LEU A 27 -26.98 -11.44 -29.51
CA LEU A 27 -25.56 -11.14 -29.76
C LEU A 27 -25.16 -9.78 -29.15
N ALA A 28 -25.99 -8.76 -29.34
CA ALA A 28 -25.75 -7.43 -28.79
C ALA A 28 -25.74 -7.43 -27.25
N VAL A 29 -26.72 -8.09 -26.61
CA VAL A 29 -26.81 -8.19 -25.15
C VAL A 29 -25.62 -8.97 -24.57
N SER A 30 -25.15 -10.02 -25.25
CA SER A 30 -23.97 -10.78 -24.83
C SER A 30 -22.73 -9.87 -24.76
N ASN A 31 -22.47 -9.09 -25.82
CA ASN A 31 -21.34 -8.16 -25.87
C ASN A 31 -21.42 -7.09 -24.78
N MET A 32 -22.61 -6.53 -24.53
CA MET A 32 -22.79 -5.51 -23.49
C MET A 32 -22.53 -6.05 -22.08
N ARG A 33 -22.88 -7.32 -21.81
CA ARG A 33 -22.62 -7.95 -20.51
C ARG A 33 -21.13 -8.15 -20.27
N GLU A 34 -20.39 -8.58 -21.28
CA GLU A 34 -18.95 -8.78 -21.21
C GLU A 34 -18.21 -7.46 -20.91
N VAL A 35 -18.54 -6.39 -21.66
CA VAL A 35 -17.96 -5.05 -21.44
C VAL A 35 -18.27 -4.53 -20.02
N SER A 36 -19.46 -4.82 -19.49
CA SER A 36 -19.82 -4.41 -18.13
C SER A 36 -18.96 -5.11 -17.06
N LEU A 37 -18.69 -6.40 -17.23
CA LEU A 37 -17.82 -7.16 -16.33
C LEU A 37 -16.38 -6.67 -16.40
N GLU A 38 -15.84 -6.49 -17.61
CA GLU A 38 -14.49 -6.00 -17.83
C GLU A 38 -14.28 -4.61 -17.21
N SER A 39 -15.28 -3.72 -17.33
CA SER A 39 -15.24 -2.40 -16.69
C SER A 39 -15.17 -2.48 -15.17
N ARG A 40 -15.92 -3.38 -14.54
CA ARG A 40 -15.89 -3.56 -13.07
C ARG A 40 -14.58 -4.17 -12.60
N ILE A 41 -14.07 -5.18 -13.31
CA ILE A 41 -12.76 -5.81 -13.02
C ILE A 41 -11.65 -4.77 -13.15
N THR A 42 -11.66 -4.00 -14.24
CA THR A 42 -10.68 -2.93 -14.49
C THR A 42 -10.78 -1.83 -13.43
N GLY A 43 -11.99 -1.45 -13.02
CA GLY A 43 -12.22 -0.49 -11.93
C GLY A 43 -11.60 -0.95 -10.62
N ASN A 44 -11.84 -2.20 -10.22
CA ASN A 44 -11.26 -2.79 -9.01
C ASN A 44 -9.73 -2.87 -9.09
N LEU A 45 -9.19 -3.28 -10.24
CA LEU A 45 -7.74 -3.36 -10.47
C LEU A 45 -7.07 -1.99 -10.39
N ILE A 46 -7.68 -0.95 -10.97
CA ILE A 46 -7.19 0.42 -10.89
C ILE A 46 -7.16 0.88 -9.42
N GLU A 47 -8.19 0.58 -8.65
CA GLU A 47 -8.22 0.99 -7.25
C GLU A 47 -7.17 0.26 -6.40
N GLN A 48 -6.98 -1.04 -6.61
CA GLN A 48 -5.90 -1.79 -5.97
C GLN A 48 -4.51 -1.24 -6.34
N LYS A 49 -4.29 -0.90 -7.62
CA LYS A 49 -3.03 -0.26 -8.06
C LYS A 49 -2.82 1.09 -7.39
N ARG A 50 -3.87 1.91 -7.26
CA ARG A 50 -3.79 3.20 -6.57
C ARG A 50 -3.46 3.03 -5.09
N LEU A 51 -4.09 2.09 -4.39
CA LEU A 51 -3.78 1.75 -3.00
C LEU A 51 -2.34 1.29 -2.82
N ARG A 52 -1.86 0.40 -3.69
CA ARG A 52 -0.46 -0.06 -3.66
C ARG A 52 0.52 1.07 -3.91
N ASN A 53 0.31 1.89 -4.95
CA ASN A 53 1.16 3.05 -5.26
C ASN A 53 1.20 4.05 -4.08
N ALA A 54 0.05 4.26 -3.42
CA ALA A 54 -0.04 5.08 -2.22
C ALA A 54 0.76 4.48 -1.05
N GLY A 55 0.67 3.17 -0.84
CA GLY A 55 1.49 2.44 0.13
C GLY A 55 2.98 2.58 -0.16
N GLU A 56 3.40 2.43 -1.42
CA GLU A 56 4.81 2.57 -1.84
C GLU A 56 5.31 4.00 -1.61
N ALA A 57 4.47 5.02 -1.79
CA ALA A 57 4.82 6.40 -1.45
C ALA A 57 5.12 6.56 0.05
N GLY A 58 4.29 5.98 0.92
CA GLY A 58 4.53 5.97 2.37
C GLY A 58 5.81 5.25 2.75
N LEU A 59 6.10 4.12 2.11
CA LEU A 59 7.32 3.34 2.33
C LEU A 59 8.57 4.16 1.97
N ARG A 60 8.57 4.77 0.78
CA ARG A 60 9.65 5.64 0.31
C ARG A 60 9.87 6.84 1.21
N GLU A 61 8.80 7.43 1.78
CA GLU A 61 8.95 8.51 2.73
C GLU A 61 9.66 8.05 4.02
N GLY A 62 9.22 6.92 4.59
CA GLY A 62 9.82 6.34 5.79
C GLY A 62 11.31 6.04 5.61
N GLU A 63 11.67 5.37 4.51
CA GLU A 63 13.06 5.08 4.15
C GLU A 63 13.88 6.37 3.93
N ARG A 64 13.30 7.35 3.23
CA ARG A 64 14.00 8.60 2.90
C ARG A 64 14.37 9.39 4.15
N ARG A 65 13.56 9.36 5.21
CA ARG A 65 13.83 10.10 6.45
C ARG A 65 15.14 9.69 7.11
N PHE A 66 15.61 8.47 6.87
CA PHE A 66 16.94 8.07 7.32
C PHE A 66 18.05 8.90 6.68
N PHE A 67 17.93 9.41 5.44
CA PHE A 67 18.99 10.23 4.82
C PHE A 67 19.40 11.46 5.64
N ASN A 68 18.52 11.99 6.48
CA ASN A 68 18.82 13.14 7.34
C ASN A 68 19.53 12.77 8.66
N THR A 69 19.87 11.50 8.89
CA THR A 69 20.51 11.04 10.13
C THR A 69 21.98 10.71 9.92
N ILE A 70 22.86 11.42 10.63
CA ILE A 70 24.31 11.18 10.60
C ILE A 70 24.68 9.96 11.45
N LYS A 71 23.88 9.67 12.48
CA LYS A 71 24.03 8.53 13.39
C LYS A 71 22.75 7.70 13.41
N PRO A 72 22.82 6.42 13.83
CA PRO A 72 21.64 5.60 14.08
C PRO A 72 20.68 6.34 15.02
N PRO A 73 19.41 6.54 14.64
CA PRO A 73 18.43 7.14 15.52
C PRO A 73 18.11 6.19 16.68
N GLU A 74 17.89 6.77 17.86
CA GLU A 74 17.48 6.03 19.04
C GLU A 74 16.03 5.54 18.90
N VAL A 75 15.74 4.35 19.44
CA VAL A 75 14.38 3.80 19.46
C VAL A 75 13.44 4.68 20.28
N GLY A 76 12.19 4.82 19.85
CA GLY A 76 11.20 5.70 20.50
C GLY A 76 11.41 7.19 20.20
N SER A 77 12.36 7.55 19.34
CA SER A 77 12.58 8.93 18.90
C SER A 77 11.96 9.19 17.52
N GLY A 78 11.58 10.45 17.27
CA GLY A 78 11.11 10.90 15.94
C GLY A 78 9.64 10.63 15.61
N CYS A 79 8.86 10.05 16.51
CA CYS A 79 7.46 9.67 16.31
C CYS A 79 6.43 10.77 16.65
N ALA A 80 6.84 12.05 16.54
CA ALA A 80 5.99 13.22 16.77
C ALA A 80 5.69 13.96 15.46
N ASP A 81 4.51 14.57 15.34
CA ASP A 81 4.12 15.35 14.15
C ASP A 81 5.06 16.53 13.85
N SER A 82 5.76 17.06 14.86
CA SER A 82 6.77 18.11 14.72
C SER A 82 8.10 17.61 14.14
N ASN A 83 8.42 16.33 14.30
CA ASN A 83 9.68 15.72 13.87
C ASN A 83 9.60 15.20 12.44
N VAL A 84 9.26 16.09 11.50
CA VAL A 84 9.07 15.74 10.08
C VAL A 84 10.36 15.19 9.45
N LYS A 85 11.53 15.69 9.88
CA LYS A 85 12.84 15.41 9.27
C LYS A 85 13.53 14.12 9.68
N ARG A 86 13.09 13.49 10.77
CA ARG A 86 13.70 12.28 11.31
C ARG A 86 12.79 11.07 11.09
N PRO A 87 13.36 9.85 10.97
CA PRO A 87 12.56 8.65 10.95
C PRO A 87 11.90 8.45 12.31
N CYS A 88 10.69 7.88 12.32
CA CYS A 88 10.02 7.44 13.53
C CYS A 88 10.35 5.97 13.73
N ILE A 89 11.11 5.67 14.77
CA ILE A 89 11.42 4.28 15.14
C ILE A 89 10.63 3.94 16.38
N LEU A 90 9.81 2.90 16.30
CA LEU A 90 9.01 2.43 17.43
C LEU A 90 9.89 1.77 18.48
N ASN A 91 9.61 2.07 19.75
CA ASN A 91 10.17 1.34 20.86
C ASN A 91 9.25 0.16 21.23
N LEU A 92 9.55 -1.03 20.69
CA LEU A 92 8.70 -2.21 20.86
C LEU A 92 8.65 -2.72 22.31
N SER A 93 9.74 -2.58 23.07
CA SER A 93 9.76 -2.98 24.48
C SER A 93 8.91 -2.04 25.33
N ALA A 94 8.94 -0.73 25.07
CA ALA A 94 8.03 0.24 25.69
C ALA A 94 6.56 -0.01 25.32
N LEU A 95 6.30 -0.52 24.11
CA LEU A 95 4.95 -0.82 23.62
C LEU A 95 4.39 -2.18 24.11
N SER A 96 5.26 -3.01 24.71
CA SER A 96 4.97 -4.41 25.06
C SER A 96 4.45 -5.19 23.85
N VAL A 97 5.10 -5.04 22.69
CA VAL A 97 4.75 -5.73 21.44
C VAL A 97 5.96 -6.52 20.95
N PRO A 98 5.85 -7.85 20.79
CA PRO A 98 6.88 -8.66 20.15
C PRO A 98 7.15 -8.21 18.72
N ARG A 99 8.42 -8.25 18.30
CA ARG A 99 8.82 -7.90 16.93
C ARG A 99 8.15 -8.79 15.88
N ASP A 100 8.03 -10.08 16.17
CA ASP A 100 7.45 -11.05 15.23
C ASP A 100 5.97 -10.76 14.94
N ASP A 101 5.24 -10.22 15.92
CA ASP A 101 3.84 -9.82 15.71
C ASP A 101 3.75 -8.62 14.75
N VAL A 102 4.67 -7.66 14.89
CA VAL A 102 4.75 -6.51 13.98
C VAL A 102 5.16 -6.94 12.58
N HIS A 103 6.11 -7.88 12.48
CA HIS A 103 6.56 -8.42 11.20
C HIS A 103 5.45 -9.19 10.46
N ASN A 104 4.67 -10.00 11.18
CA ASN A 104 3.61 -10.82 10.58
C ASN A 104 2.35 -10.01 10.26
N ASN A 105 1.93 -9.13 11.17
CA ASN A 105 0.75 -8.29 10.96
C ASN A 105 0.89 -6.96 11.73
N PRO A 106 1.52 -5.94 11.11
CA PRO A 106 1.80 -4.68 11.80
C PRO A 106 0.52 -3.93 12.17
N VAL A 107 -0.57 -4.10 11.41
CA VAL A 107 -1.83 -3.40 11.68
C VAL A 107 -2.49 -3.94 12.95
N ALA A 108 -2.54 -5.27 13.11
CA ALA A 108 -3.10 -5.89 14.30
C ALA A 108 -2.21 -5.69 15.53
N ALA A 109 -0.89 -5.90 15.40
CA ALA A 109 0.06 -5.80 16.50
C ALA A 109 0.13 -4.39 17.11
N LEU A 110 -0.07 -3.36 16.29
CA LEU A 110 0.02 -1.96 16.68
C LEU A 110 -1.34 -1.30 16.92
N ASN A 111 -2.44 -2.07 16.87
CA ASN A 111 -3.78 -1.51 17.03
C ASN A 111 -4.00 -1.03 18.47
N GLY A 112 -4.50 0.20 18.63
CA GLY A 112 -4.75 0.82 19.94
C GLY A 112 -3.48 1.09 20.76
N LYS A 113 -2.30 0.90 20.18
CA LYS A 113 -1.02 1.17 20.83
C LYS A 113 -0.63 2.64 20.61
N THR A 114 -0.13 3.27 21.66
CA THR A 114 0.42 4.64 21.65
C THR A 114 1.76 4.61 22.36
N ASP A 115 2.78 5.23 21.79
CA ASP A 115 4.08 5.35 22.47
C ASP A 115 3.99 6.40 23.58
N ASN A 116 4.79 6.22 24.64
CA ASN A 116 4.72 6.90 25.95
C ASN A 116 4.95 8.43 25.90
N ALA A 117 5.13 9.01 24.71
CA ALA A 117 5.39 10.43 24.48
C ALA A 117 4.37 11.09 23.52
N ASN A 118 3.08 10.74 23.58
CA ASN A 118 2.05 11.19 22.61
C ASN A 118 2.45 10.93 21.15
N SER A 119 3.33 9.95 20.96
CA SER A 119 3.98 9.69 19.69
C SER A 119 3.16 8.66 18.93
N ARG A 120 2.81 9.01 17.69
CA ARG A 120 1.93 8.19 16.86
C ARG A 120 2.71 6.98 16.40
N VAL A 121 2.17 5.80 16.68
CA VAL A 121 2.74 4.54 16.17
C VAL A 121 2.70 4.50 14.64
N TRP A 122 1.68 5.12 14.05
CA TRP A 122 1.51 5.29 12.61
C TRP A 122 1.67 6.77 12.24
N MET A 123 2.80 7.09 11.62
CA MET A 123 3.10 8.44 11.13
C MET A 123 2.32 8.71 9.84
N PRO A 124 1.65 9.87 9.71
CA PRO A 124 0.99 10.22 8.46
C PRO A 124 2.02 10.49 7.35
N TYR A 125 1.68 10.12 6.12
CA TYR A 125 2.42 10.56 4.93
C TYR A 125 2.42 12.09 4.86
N ARG A 126 3.60 12.69 4.77
CA ARG A 126 3.80 14.13 4.61
C ARG A 126 4.44 14.48 3.27
N GLY A 127 4.91 13.50 2.48
CA GLY A 127 5.52 13.76 1.18
C GLY A 127 7.03 13.58 1.15
N SER A 128 7.57 13.52 -0.07
CA SER A 128 9.01 13.40 -0.31
C SER A 128 9.79 14.70 -0.04
N ASP A 129 9.13 15.85 -0.14
CA ASP A 129 9.64 17.13 0.34
C ASP A 129 9.08 17.40 1.74
N LEU A 130 9.98 17.47 2.71
CA LEU A 130 9.66 17.62 4.11
C LEU A 130 9.39 19.08 4.50
N ASN A 131 9.82 20.04 3.69
CA ASN A 131 9.55 21.46 3.93
C ASN A 131 8.24 21.89 3.24
N ASN A 132 7.94 21.31 2.09
CA ASN A 132 6.69 21.54 1.36
C ASN A 132 5.91 20.22 1.21
N PRO A 133 5.13 19.84 2.25
CA PRO A 133 4.51 18.54 2.28
C PRO A 133 3.50 18.37 1.13
N THR A 134 3.72 17.36 0.29
CA THR A 134 2.74 16.98 -0.73
C THR A 134 1.58 16.27 -0.07
N GLN A 135 0.37 16.77 -0.27
CA GLN A 135 -0.83 16.09 0.23
C GLN A 135 -1.21 14.95 -0.71
N ILE A 136 -1.50 13.79 -0.12
CA ILE A 136 -2.13 12.69 -0.83
C ILE A 136 -3.59 13.04 -1.15
N ASP A 137 -4.16 12.34 -2.13
CA ASP A 137 -5.58 12.43 -2.48
C ASP A 137 -6.48 12.31 -1.23
N LYS A 138 -7.52 13.14 -1.13
CA LYS A 138 -8.42 13.25 0.03
C LYS A 138 -9.18 11.95 0.33
N ASP A 139 -9.21 11.03 -0.62
CA ASP A 139 -9.91 9.76 -0.51
C ASP A 139 -9.04 8.62 0.04
N ARG A 140 -7.73 8.87 0.26
CA ARG A 140 -6.81 7.89 0.79
C ARG A 140 -6.04 8.41 2.00
N ALA A 141 -5.82 7.55 2.97
CA ALA A 141 -4.94 7.80 4.10
C ALA A 141 -3.73 6.87 3.99
N VAL A 142 -2.53 7.44 3.97
CA VAL A 142 -1.28 6.67 4.03
C VAL A 142 -0.57 6.98 5.32
N THR A 143 -0.16 5.92 6.00
CA THR A 143 0.61 5.99 7.23
C THR A 143 1.74 5.01 7.18
N TRP A 144 2.88 5.34 7.77
CA TRP A 144 4.04 4.47 7.83
C TRP A 144 4.60 4.40 9.26
N GLN A 145 5.37 3.37 9.53
CA GLN A 145 6.07 3.15 10.79
C GLN A 145 7.39 2.46 10.51
N THR A 146 8.35 2.55 11.43
CA THR A 146 9.61 1.79 11.31
C THR A 146 9.99 1.12 12.62
N ILE A 147 10.53 -0.09 12.53
CA ILE A 147 11.12 -0.84 13.65
C ILE A 147 12.57 -1.17 13.33
N THR A 148 13.38 -1.37 14.36
CA THR A 148 14.73 -1.91 14.19
C THR A 148 14.70 -3.42 14.00
N VAL A 149 15.61 -3.92 13.18
CA VAL A 149 15.81 -5.35 12.95
C VAL A 149 17.24 -5.68 13.38
N PRO A 150 17.49 -6.04 14.65
CA PRO A 150 18.84 -6.34 15.10
C PRO A 150 19.38 -7.63 14.43
N ALA A 151 20.63 -7.59 13.96
CA ALA A 151 21.37 -8.68 13.31
C ALA A 151 22.53 -9.20 14.19
N GLY A 152 22.27 -10.24 14.98
CA GLY A 152 23.19 -10.70 16.03
C GLY A 152 22.82 -10.10 17.39
N GLU A 153 22.38 -10.99 18.28
CA GLU A 153 21.80 -10.72 19.59
C GLU A 153 20.90 -9.46 19.64
N GLN A 154 21.06 -8.56 20.63
CA GLN A 154 20.15 -7.42 20.82
C GLN A 154 20.49 -6.19 19.97
N ASN A 155 21.73 -6.04 19.47
CA ASN A 155 22.24 -4.74 18.99
C ASN A 155 22.97 -4.74 17.64
N ASN A 156 22.83 -5.78 16.81
CA ASN A 156 23.58 -5.93 15.54
C ASN A 156 25.05 -6.38 15.71
N GLU A 157 25.34 -7.17 16.74
CA GLU A 157 26.71 -7.51 17.16
C GLU A 157 27.43 -8.44 16.16
N ALA A 158 26.67 -9.22 15.39
CA ALA A 158 27.24 -10.11 14.38
C ALA A 158 27.76 -9.35 13.15
N GLU A 159 27.20 -8.16 12.89
CA GLU A 159 27.51 -7.38 11.70
C GLU A 159 28.50 -6.25 11.96
N ASN A 160 28.57 -5.79 13.21
CA ASN A 160 29.54 -4.80 13.67
C ASN A 160 30.50 -5.42 14.71
N PRO A 161 31.36 -6.39 14.33
CA PRO A 161 32.21 -7.13 15.26
C PRO A 161 33.34 -6.31 15.87
N GLU A 162 33.63 -5.12 15.33
CA GLU A 162 34.65 -4.23 15.87
C GLU A 162 34.20 -3.58 17.19
N TYR A 163 34.97 -3.83 18.24
CA TYR A 163 34.71 -3.31 19.58
C TYR A 163 34.59 -1.77 19.58
N GLY A 164 33.49 -1.27 20.15
CA GLY A 164 33.23 0.17 20.28
C GLY A 164 32.62 0.86 19.05
N ASN A 165 32.45 0.17 17.91
CA ASN A 165 31.75 0.76 16.76
C ASN A 165 30.26 0.91 17.01
N MET A 166 29.64 -0.07 17.67
CA MET A 166 28.24 -0.02 18.07
C MET A 166 27.94 1.14 19.03
N MET A 167 28.81 1.41 20.01
CA MET A 167 28.70 2.58 20.91
C MET A 167 28.92 3.91 20.19
N ARG A 168 29.72 3.92 19.11
CA ARG A 168 29.93 5.11 18.28
C ARG A 168 28.84 5.30 17.23
N GLY A 169 27.93 4.33 17.07
CA GLY A 169 26.90 4.32 16.04
C GLY A 169 27.47 4.14 14.63
N VAL A 170 28.61 3.46 14.51
CA VAL A 170 29.30 3.18 13.25
C VAL A 170 29.02 1.74 12.87
N GLY A 171 28.66 1.51 11.61
CA GLY A 171 28.36 0.17 11.10
C GLY A 171 27.04 0.09 10.32
N THR A 172 26.65 -1.13 9.99
CA THR A 172 25.40 -1.42 9.28
C THR A 172 24.28 -1.67 10.27
N PHE A 173 23.13 -1.04 10.04
CA PHE A 173 21.91 -1.22 10.84
C PHE A 173 20.74 -1.50 9.92
N TYR A 174 19.87 -2.42 10.33
CA TYR A 174 18.68 -2.79 9.57
C TYR A 174 17.42 -2.22 10.19
N TYR A 175 16.55 -1.77 9.31
CA TYR A 175 15.27 -1.20 9.68
C TYR A 175 14.19 -1.83 8.80
N GLU A 176 13.08 -2.16 9.42
CA GLU A 176 11.88 -2.58 8.71
C GLU A 176 10.89 -1.43 8.74
N THR A 177 10.55 -0.92 7.55
CA THR A 177 9.53 0.10 7.38
C THR A 177 8.27 -0.55 6.85
N ASN A 178 7.16 -0.31 7.54
CA ASN A 178 5.84 -0.73 7.13
C ASN A 178 5.02 0.49 6.73
N SER A 179 4.30 0.37 5.63
CA SER A 179 3.40 1.40 5.11
C SER A 179 2.01 0.81 4.93
N ARG A 180 1.01 1.56 5.36
CA ARG A 180 -0.40 1.19 5.32
C ARG A 180 -1.14 2.26 4.51
N ALA A 181 -1.83 1.82 3.47
CA ALA A 181 -2.71 2.65 2.66
C ALA A 181 -4.16 2.22 2.84
N LEU A 182 -5.03 3.19 3.13
CA LEU A 182 -6.46 3.00 3.33
C LEU A 182 -7.23 3.88 2.35
N ASN A 183 -8.30 3.35 1.77
CA ASN A 183 -9.32 4.12 1.07
C ASN A 183 -10.54 4.30 1.98
N LYS A 184 -11.27 5.41 1.86
CA LYS A 184 -12.58 5.65 2.46
C LYS A 184 -13.59 4.51 2.28
N ALA A 185 -13.50 3.76 1.18
CA ALA A 185 -14.35 2.58 0.92
C ALA A 185 -14.00 1.35 1.78
N GLY A 186 -12.98 1.42 2.64
CA GLY A 186 -12.52 0.32 3.49
C GLY A 186 -11.47 -0.58 2.87
N GLY A 187 -11.01 -0.28 1.65
CA GLY A 187 -9.88 -0.98 1.03
C GLY A 187 -8.59 -0.69 1.77
N GLU A 188 -7.87 -1.73 2.16
CA GLU A 188 -6.60 -1.64 2.88
C GLU A 188 -5.49 -2.38 2.13
N THR A 189 -4.30 -1.81 2.12
CA THR A 189 -3.08 -2.47 1.65
C THR A 189 -1.93 -2.10 2.57
N VAL A 190 -1.18 -3.12 2.98
CA VAL A 190 0.02 -2.98 3.79
C VAL A 190 1.19 -3.44 2.96
N LEU A 191 2.26 -2.65 2.95
CA LEU A 191 3.52 -2.96 2.32
C LEU A 191 4.63 -2.88 3.36
N GLN A 192 5.62 -3.74 3.20
CA GLN A 192 6.74 -3.89 4.11
C GLN A 192 8.02 -3.92 3.29
N ALA A 193 9.04 -3.21 3.75
CA ALA A 193 10.39 -3.38 3.26
C ALA A 193 11.41 -3.30 4.38
N VAL A 194 12.48 -4.07 4.21
CA VAL A 194 13.64 -4.06 5.08
C VAL A 194 14.78 -3.41 4.31
N HIS A 195 15.41 -2.42 4.93
CA HIS A 195 16.54 -1.72 4.35
C HIS A 195 17.70 -1.65 5.35
N ALA A 196 18.92 -1.66 4.81
CA ALA A 196 20.13 -1.52 5.58
C ALA A 196 20.72 -0.12 5.36
N ARG A 197 21.27 0.46 6.42
CA ARG A 197 22.00 1.72 6.35
C ARG A 197 23.36 1.59 7.01
N LEU A 198 24.38 1.95 6.24
CA LEU A 198 25.74 2.11 6.73
C LEU A 198 25.89 3.53 7.31
N TYR A 199 26.32 3.60 8.56
CA TYR A 199 26.72 4.84 9.21
C TYR A 199 28.24 4.85 9.35
N THR A 200 28.87 5.87 8.75
CA THR A 200 30.30 6.14 8.85
C THR A 200 30.50 7.38 9.70
N ASN A 201 31.56 7.40 10.52
CA ASN A 201 31.93 8.55 11.34
C ASN A 201 32.46 9.71 10.51
#